data_AF-A0AAV3WSA5-F1
#
_entry.id   AF-A0AAV3WSA5-F1
#
_cell.length_a   1.000
_cell.length_b   1.000
_cell.length_c   1.000
_cell.angle_alpha   90.00
_cell.angle_beta   90.00
_cell.angle_gamma   90.00
#
_symmetry.space_group_name_H-M   'P 1'
#
loop_
_entity.id
_entity.type
_entity.pdbx_description
1 polymer ?
#
loop_
_entity_poly.entity_id
_entity_poly.type
_entity_poly.pdbx_seq_one_letter_code
_entity_poly.pdbx_strand_id
1 'polypeptide(L)'
;MPHIPYIQDEPFTDEDYAALRERVLVKLEKMGLTDLRQHIVFEDMWLPEDIQQTYYSNRGAIYGVVVNKKLNNGFKHPKHSEHYDNLYFVGGSVNPGGGMPMVTLSGQQVRDMIVKKDYKQT
;
A
#
# COMPACT_ATOMS: atom_id res chain seq x y z
N MET A 1 3.88 -6.01 -11.28
CA MET A 1 4.25 -5.58 -9.91
C MET A 1 4.17 -6.82 -9.03
N PRO A 2 5.22 -7.22 -8.31
CA PRO A 2 5.07 -8.32 -7.37
C PRO A 2 4.05 -7.90 -6.32
N HIS A 3 2.92 -8.61 -6.28
CA HIS A 3 1.94 -8.44 -5.22
C HIS A 3 2.54 -9.10 -3.98
N ILE A 4 3.19 -8.29 -3.13
CA ILE A 4 3.50 -8.70 -1.76
C ILE A 4 2.15 -8.78 -1.04
N PRO A 5 1.69 -9.96 -0.61
CA PRO A 5 0.46 -10.07 0.16
C PRO A 5 0.63 -9.29 1.46
N TYR A 6 -0.44 -8.68 1.96
CA TYR A 6 -0.43 -8.07 3.30
C TYR A 6 -0.28 -9.17 4.37
N ILE A 7 0.03 -8.81 5.61
CA ILE A 7 0.10 -9.73 6.75
C ILE A 7 -1.27 -10.40 6.94
N GLN A 8 -1.31 -11.72 6.72
CA GLN A 8 -2.51 -12.53 6.87
C GLN A 8 -2.78 -12.83 8.35
N ASP A 9 -3.98 -13.34 8.65
CA ASP A 9 -4.29 -13.78 10.02
C ASP A 9 -3.45 -14.99 10.43
N GLU A 10 -3.09 -15.85 9.47
CA GLU A 10 -2.03 -16.85 9.57
C GLU A 10 -0.82 -16.37 8.75
N PRO A 11 0.22 -15.79 9.39
CA PRO A 11 1.38 -15.25 8.68
C PRO A 11 2.16 -16.33 7.94
N PHE A 12 2.81 -15.93 6.84
CA PHE A 12 3.75 -16.79 6.12
C PHE A 12 5.03 -17.02 6.95
N THR A 13 5.63 -18.19 6.81
CA THR A 13 6.90 -18.49 7.47
C THR A 13 8.10 -18.01 6.66
N ASP A 14 9.27 -17.98 7.27
CA ASP A 14 10.52 -17.69 6.57
C ASP A 14 10.80 -18.67 5.42
N GLU A 15 10.41 -19.94 5.60
CA GLU A 15 10.51 -20.96 4.56
C GLU A 15 9.57 -20.68 3.37
N ASP A 16 8.37 -20.16 3.62
CA ASP A 16 7.45 -19.77 2.55
C ASP A 16 8.04 -18.64 1.68
N TYR A 17 8.66 -17.65 2.33
CA TYR A 17 9.33 -16.55 1.64
C TYR A 17 10.58 -17.02 0.89
N ALA A 18 11.39 -17.91 1.48
CA ALA A 18 12.52 -18.54 0.79
C ALA A 18 12.06 -19.35 -0.44
N ALA A 19 10.95 -20.08 -0.33
CA ALA A 19 10.36 -20.81 -1.45
C ALA A 19 9.80 -19.86 -2.53
N LEU A 20 9.26 -18.70 -2.15
CA LEU A 20 8.83 -17.67 -3.10
C LEU A 20 10.03 -17.06 -3.84
N ARG A 21 11.10 -16.73 -3.11
CA ARG A 21 12.37 -16.24 -3.67
C ARG A 21 12.90 -17.19 -4.75
N GLU A 22 12.97 -18.49 -4.46
CA GLU A 22 13.43 -19.48 -5.45
C GLU A 22 12.52 -19.55 -6.67
N ARG A 23 11.19 -19.50 -6.47
CA ARG A 23 10.22 -19.46 -7.58
C ARG A 23 10.42 -18.25 -8.48
N VAL A 24 10.71 -17.08 -7.91
CA VAL A 24 11.00 -15.85 -8.66
C VAL A 24 12.30 -16.00 -9.46
N LEU A 25 13.38 -16.49 -8.84
CA LEU A 25 14.66 -16.68 -9.51
C LEU A 25 14.57 -17.68 -10.68
N VAL A 26 13.90 -18.83 -10.48
CA VAL A 26 13.63 -19.80 -11.57
C VAL A 26 12.87 -19.14 -12.71
N LYS A 27 11.84 -18.33 -12.40
CA LYS A 27 11.02 -17.67 -13.42
C LYS A 27 11.83 -16.66 -14.22
N LEU A 28 12.66 -15.86 -13.56
CA LEU A 28 13.50 -14.84 -14.18
C LEU A 28 14.57 -15.45 -15.09
N GLU A 29 15.25 -16.51 -14.66
CA GLU A 29 16.22 -17.22 -15.50
C GLU A 29 15.55 -17.85 -16.73
N LYS A 30 14.39 -18.48 -16.56
CA LYS A 30 13.58 -19.02 -17.68
C LYS A 30 13.11 -17.93 -18.66
N MET A 31 13.08 -16.68 -18.24
CA MET A 31 12.68 -15.53 -19.07
C MET A 31 13.87 -14.81 -19.71
N GLY A 32 15.08 -15.36 -19.61
CA GLY A 32 16.26 -14.86 -20.33
C GLY A 32 17.30 -14.19 -19.44
N LEU A 33 17.11 -14.13 -18.12
CA LEU A 33 18.17 -13.72 -17.18
C LEU A 33 19.07 -14.92 -16.86
N THR A 34 19.75 -15.47 -17.87
CA THR A 34 20.63 -16.65 -17.72
C THR A 34 21.67 -16.45 -16.63
N ASP A 35 21.88 -17.48 -15.80
CA ASP A 35 22.82 -17.49 -14.67
C ASP A 35 22.61 -16.37 -13.64
N LEU A 36 21.39 -15.80 -13.53
CA LEU A 36 21.08 -14.71 -12.59
C LEU A 36 21.62 -15.01 -11.18
N ARG A 37 21.41 -16.22 -10.66
CA ARG A 37 21.88 -16.61 -9.31
C ARG A 37 23.39 -16.46 -9.13
N GLN A 38 24.17 -16.76 -10.15
CA GLN A 38 25.64 -16.70 -10.09
C GLN A 38 26.14 -15.25 -10.04
N HIS A 39 25.30 -14.29 -10.45
CA HIS A 39 25.63 -12.88 -10.54
C HIS A 39 25.02 -12.04 -9.39
N ILE A 40 24.36 -12.67 -8.41
CA ILE A 40 23.85 -11.98 -7.23
C ILE A 40 25.04 -11.63 -6.32
N VAL A 41 25.34 -10.34 -6.20
CA VAL A 41 26.38 -9.81 -5.30
C VAL A 41 25.79 -9.37 -3.96
N PHE A 42 24.54 -8.93 -3.97
CA PHE A 42 23.81 -8.45 -2.81
C PHE A 42 22.33 -8.77 -2.97
N GLU A 43 21.68 -9.08 -1.86
CA GLU A 43 20.25 -9.30 -1.81
C GLU A 43 19.69 -8.65 -0.54
N ASP A 44 18.56 -7.96 -0.72
CA ASP A 44 17.76 -7.40 0.37
C ASP A 44 16.31 -7.84 0.15
N MET A 45 15.66 -8.29 1.22
CA MET A 45 14.31 -8.84 1.18
C MET A 45 13.40 -8.01 2.06
N TRP A 46 12.35 -7.47 1.45
CA TRP A 46 11.33 -6.69 2.14
C TRP A 46 10.06 -7.50 2.27
N LEU A 47 9.68 -7.77 3.52
CA LEU A 47 8.48 -8.47 3.91
C LEU A 47 7.36 -7.48 4.27
N PRO A 48 6.09 -7.93 4.31
CA PRO A 48 4.96 -7.13 4.79
C PRO A 48 5.19 -6.53 6.18
N GLU A 49 5.90 -7.24 7.05
CA GLU A 49 6.30 -6.85 8.40
C GLU A 49 7.25 -5.64 8.36
N ASP A 50 8.23 -5.63 7.46
CA ASP A 50 9.14 -4.50 7.27
C ASP A 50 8.38 -3.25 6.80
N ILE A 51 7.41 -3.43 5.91
CA ILE A 51 6.55 -2.34 5.42
C ILE A 51 5.68 -1.80 6.55
N GLN A 52 5.11 -2.67 7.38
CA GLN A 52 4.34 -2.27 8.55
C GLN A 52 5.20 -1.50 9.55
N GLN A 53 6.40 -2.00 9.86
CA GLN A 53 7.31 -1.37 10.81
C GLN A 53 7.84 -0.02 10.31
N THR A 54 8.21 0.05 9.04
CA THR A 54 8.84 1.23 8.45
C THR A 54 7.83 2.34 8.16
N TYR A 55 6.67 1.99 7.60
CA TYR A 55 5.70 2.97 7.11
C TYR A 55 4.41 3.03 7.93
N TYR A 56 4.33 2.28 9.05
CA TYR A 56 3.11 2.15 9.85
C TYR A 56 1.89 1.73 9.03
N SER A 57 2.12 1.02 7.93
CA SER A 57 1.06 0.58 7.03
C SER A 57 0.30 -0.58 7.69
N ASN A 58 -1.01 -0.43 7.83
CA ASN A 58 -1.84 -1.46 8.44
C ASN A 58 -1.65 -2.81 7.72
N ARG A 59 -1.24 -3.85 8.47
CA ARG A 59 -0.89 -5.18 7.97
C ARG A 59 0.13 -5.18 6.81
N GLY A 60 1.00 -4.18 6.73
CA GLY A 60 2.00 -4.10 5.65
C GLY A 60 1.42 -3.80 4.26
N ALA A 61 0.16 -3.34 4.16
CA ALA A 61 -0.51 -3.14 2.88
C ALA A 61 0.01 -1.91 2.12
N ILE A 62 0.66 -2.12 0.97
CA ILE A 62 1.23 -1.05 0.13
C ILE A 62 0.18 -0.16 -0.55
N TYR A 63 -1.07 -0.63 -0.64
CA TYR A 63 -2.18 0.11 -1.24
C TYR A 63 -3.25 0.51 -0.23
N GLY A 64 -3.01 0.37 1.07
CA GLY A 64 -3.98 0.71 2.11
C GLY A 64 -5.23 -0.18 2.07
N VAL A 65 -6.36 0.37 2.51
CA VAL A 65 -7.64 -0.36 2.64
C VAL A 65 -8.07 -0.96 1.29
N VAL A 66 -8.53 -2.21 1.31
CA VAL A 66 -9.05 -2.93 0.15
C VAL A 66 -10.16 -2.14 -0.54
N VAL A 67 -10.24 -2.19 -1.87
CA VAL A 67 -11.38 -1.66 -2.64
C VAL A 67 -12.26 -2.84 -3.02
N ASN A 68 -13.43 -2.96 -2.40
CA ASN A 68 -14.32 -4.09 -2.64
C ASN A 68 -15.78 -3.65 -2.60
N LYS A 69 -16.48 -3.78 -3.74
CA LYS A 69 -17.88 -3.35 -3.90
C LYS A 69 -18.82 -3.94 -2.84
N LYS A 70 -18.59 -5.18 -2.39
CA LYS A 70 -19.43 -5.85 -1.40
C LYS A 70 -19.13 -5.42 0.03
N LEU A 71 -17.89 -5.04 0.34
CA LEU A 71 -17.46 -4.70 1.70
C LEU A 71 -17.54 -3.20 2.01
N ASN A 72 -17.23 -2.35 1.03
CA ASN A 72 -17.15 -0.89 1.23
C ASN A 72 -17.71 -0.07 0.06
N ASN A 73 -18.65 -0.65 -0.71
CA ASN A 73 -19.23 -0.02 -1.89
C ASN A 73 -18.19 0.38 -2.95
N GLY A 74 -16.96 -0.13 -2.87
CA GLY A 74 -15.87 0.21 -3.79
C GLY A 74 -15.16 1.51 -3.43
N PHE A 75 -15.35 2.03 -2.22
CA PHE A 75 -14.70 3.26 -1.75
C PHE A 75 -13.74 2.99 -0.60
N LYS A 76 -12.63 3.73 -0.61
CA LYS A 76 -11.71 3.84 0.53
C LYS A 76 -12.28 4.80 1.59
N HIS A 77 -11.56 4.95 2.70
CA HIS A 77 -11.97 5.83 3.80
C HIS A 77 -12.32 7.25 3.29
N PRO A 78 -13.41 7.89 3.77
CA PRO A 78 -13.68 9.29 3.50
C PRO A 78 -12.56 10.22 3.99
N LYS A 79 -12.47 11.40 3.39
CA LYS A 79 -11.44 12.42 3.66
C LYS A 79 -11.71 13.30 4.88
N HIS A 80 -12.91 13.23 5.45
CA HIS A 80 -13.34 14.07 6.57
C HIS A 80 -13.93 13.16 7.64
N SER A 81 -13.68 13.51 8.90
CA SER A 81 -14.17 12.74 10.04
C SER A 81 -15.68 12.92 10.22
N GLU A 82 -16.37 11.83 10.55
CA GLU A 82 -17.78 11.86 10.95
C GLU A 82 -17.97 12.39 12.39
N HIS A 83 -16.90 12.47 13.18
CA HIS A 83 -16.95 12.84 14.60
C HIS A 83 -16.36 14.21 14.90
N TYR A 84 -15.40 14.67 14.10
CA TYR A 84 -14.67 15.91 14.35
C TYR A 84 -14.68 16.82 13.13
N ASP A 85 -15.27 17.99 13.31
CA ASP A 85 -15.47 18.95 12.23
C ASP A 85 -14.16 19.44 11.59
N ASN A 86 -13.07 19.53 12.36
CA ASN A 86 -11.77 20.04 11.92
C ASN A 86 -10.75 18.93 11.64
N LEU A 87 -11.18 17.67 11.52
CA LEU A 87 -10.30 16.53 11.24
C LEU A 87 -10.46 16.02 9.82
N TYR A 88 -9.35 15.96 9.09
CA TYR A 88 -9.28 15.48 7.70
C TYR A 88 -8.22 14.40 7.55
N PHE A 89 -8.44 13.50 6.58
CA PHE A 89 -7.55 12.39 6.28
C PHE A 89 -7.04 12.50 4.83
N VAL A 90 -5.75 12.25 4.64
CA VAL A 90 -5.08 12.19 3.33
C VAL A 90 -4.23 10.92 3.24
N GLY A 91 -3.86 10.51 2.02
CA GLY A 91 -2.96 9.38 1.80
C GLY A 91 -3.62 8.19 1.07
N GLY A 92 -2.86 7.08 0.96
CA GLY A 92 -3.21 5.94 0.09
C GLY A 92 -4.36 5.06 0.60
N SER A 93 -4.67 5.16 1.88
CA SER A 93 -5.82 4.49 2.52
C SER A 93 -7.11 5.31 2.42
N VAL A 94 -7.02 6.54 1.94
CA VAL A 94 -8.14 7.47 1.78
C VAL A 94 -8.54 7.51 0.32
N ASN A 95 -9.83 7.64 0.03
CA ASN A 95 -10.31 7.84 -1.35
C ASN A 95 -9.58 9.08 -1.93
N PRO A 96 -9.02 9.07 -3.16
CA PRO A 96 -9.30 8.16 -4.27
C PRO A 96 -8.52 6.84 -4.27
N GLY A 97 -7.39 6.71 -3.56
CA GLY A 97 -6.53 5.55 -3.82
C GLY A 97 -5.13 5.60 -3.26
N GLY A 98 -4.47 4.44 -3.28
CA GLY A 98 -3.02 4.32 -3.16
C GLY A 98 -2.31 4.63 -4.48
N GLY A 99 -0.98 4.75 -4.40
CA GLY A 99 -0.13 5.16 -5.53
C GLY A 99 0.10 6.67 -5.57
N MET A 100 1.31 7.06 -6.01
CA MET A 100 1.79 8.45 -5.97
C MET A 100 0.79 9.49 -6.55
N PRO A 101 0.15 9.27 -7.72
CA PRO A 101 -0.80 10.23 -8.25
C PRO A 101 -2.05 10.39 -7.37
N MET A 102 -2.58 9.29 -6.84
CA MET A 102 -3.80 9.28 -6.04
C MET A 102 -3.58 9.87 -4.65
N VAL A 103 -2.43 9.62 -4.05
CA VAL A 103 -2.01 10.24 -2.78
C VAL A 103 -1.90 11.76 -2.94
N THR A 104 -1.27 12.22 -4.03
CA THR A 104 -1.14 13.64 -4.33
C THR A 104 -2.51 14.30 -4.52
N LEU A 105 -3.39 13.66 -5.31
CA LEU A 105 -4.75 14.13 -5.52
C LEU A 105 -5.57 14.16 -4.22
N SER A 106 -5.39 13.18 -3.34
CA SER A 106 -6.02 13.15 -2.01
C SER A 106 -5.69 14.41 -1.21
N GLY A 107 -4.41 14.81 -1.18
CA GLY A 107 -3.98 16.04 -0.52
C GLY A 107 -4.57 17.31 -1.13
N GLN A 108 -4.59 17.41 -2.47
CA GLN A 108 -5.19 18.55 -3.17
C GLN A 108 -6.69 18.69 -2.86
N GLN A 109 -7.41 17.57 -2.83
CA GLN A 109 -8.84 17.56 -2.53
C GLN A 109 -9.12 17.96 -1.07
N VAL A 110 -8.31 17.52 -0.11
CA VAL A 110 -8.45 17.96 1.29
C VAL A 110 -8.15 19.45 1.44
N ARG A 111 -7.10 19.97 0.78
CA ARG A 111 -6.84 21.42 0.73
C ARG A 111 -8.09 22.17 0.26
N ASP A 112 -8.71 21.75 -0.82
CA ASP A 112 -9.91 22.41 -1.36
C ASP A 112 -11.10 22.34 -0.40
N MET A 113 -11.25 21.23 0.33
CA MET A 113 -12.28 21.09 1.37
C MET A 113 -12.08 22.07 2.52
N ILE A 114 -10.84 22.23 2.99
CA ILE A 114 -10.48 23.15 4.08
C ILE A 114 -10.73 24.59 3.64
N VAL A 115 -10.15 25.00 2.51
CA VAL A 115 -10.31 26.36 1.95
C VAL A 115 -11.78 26.72 1.79
N LYS A 116 -12.60 25.81 1.23
CA LYS A 116 -14.04 26.01 1.06
C LYS A 116 -14.79 26.14 2.39
N LYS A 117 -14.34 25.44 3.44
CA LYS A 117 -14.95 25.54 4.78
C LYS A 117 -14.62 26.88 5.43
N ASP A 118 -13.37 27.31 5.36
CA ASP A 118 -12.91 28.57 5.96
C ASP A 118 -13.60 29.78 5.33
N TYR A 119 -13.73 29.81 4.00
CA TYR A 119 -14.45 30.88 3.30
C TYR A 119 -15.92 31.01 3.69
N LYS A 120 -16.58 29.92 4.14
CA LYS A 120 -17.98 29.96 4.59
C LYS A 120 -18.16 30.46 6.02
N GLN A 121 -17.07 30.58 6.79
CA GLN A 121 -17.10 31.03 8.18
C GLN A 121 -16.84 32.54 8.34
N THR A 122 -16.20 33.17 7.35
CA THR A 122 -16.22 34.63 7.10
C THR A 122 -17.52 35.08 6.46
#